data_AF-A0A3A4RJZ3-F1
#
_entry.id   AF-A0A3A4RJZ3-F1
#
_cell.length_a   1.000
_cell.length_b   1.000
_cell.length_c   1.000
_cell.angle_alpha   90.00
_cell.angle_beta   90.00
_cell.angle_gamma   90.00
#
_symmetry.space_group_name_H-M   'P 1'
#
loop_
_entity.id
_entity.type
_entity.pdbx_description
1 polymer ?
#
loop_
_entity_poly.entity_id
_entity_poly.type
_entity_poly.pdbx_seq_one_letter_code
_entity_poly.pdbx_strand_id
1 'polypeptide(L)'
;MNYKIVDLFAGPGGLGEGFASYKGDASFEIAVSAEMEESAHKTLTLRSFFRHIQGDQKALAAYYDFCHSADAPHPGTLVPAAWRDAQTEANQLTLGEPAHNHRLDELIGKARLKEDETVLIGGPPCQAYSLVGRSRNRGKEDYVAEDDHRHFLYREYLRILNTTRPAVFVMENVKGILSSKVNGKLVFHDILRDLAEPGKALGKPDGIRYTIHSLVSPVNFKAGMEPDFIDANAFIIEAEDHGIPQARHRVILLGVREELNYDGRQLLSKSESLTVDQAIFSLPQLRSRLSTEDTDDRWRSVVHGLAKQLQADAEAKGLDQLAFRLRGEAIKLGLTLETGALRYQRKKLPEPPSRFVDWVQDDRLDVWLNHESRSHMASDLGRYFYAAVFGLLNQRTPKGHLDFPLTGLAPEHKNWESGKFIDRFRVQLHNLPSTTVTSHIAKDGHYFIHPDPSQCRSLTVREAARLQTFPDNYFFQGNRTQQYHQVGNAVPALLANQIAGIVSAVLSQKNKPIEPV
;
A
#
# COMPACT_ATOMS: atom_id res chain seq x y z
N MET A 1 26.66 3.49 8.29
CA MET A 1 26.73 4.73 7.48
C MET A 1 25.33 5.35 7.39
N ASN A 2 25.20 6.68 7.31
CA ASN A 2 23.90 7.34 7.22
C ASN A 2 23.64 7.82 5.79
N TYR A 3 22.50 7.44 5.22
CA TYR A 3 22.07 7.82 3.87
C TYR A 3 20.82 8.68 3.94
N LYS A 4 20.75 9.70 3.09
CA LYS A 4 19.60 10.60 3.00
C LYS A 4 18.64 10.13 1.90
N ILE A 5 17.35 10.15 2.19
CA ILE A 5 16.29 9.78 1.24
C ILE A 5 15.56 11.03 0.73
N VAL A 6 15.35 11.05 -0.58
CA VAL A 6 14.31 11.89 -1.21
C VAL A 6 13.15 10.96 -1.56
N ASP A 7 11.97 11.18 -0.97
CA ASP A 7 10.76 10.37 -1.18
C ASP A 7 9.73 11.16 -2.01
N LEU A 8 9.54 10.78 -3.26
CA LEU A 8 8.59 11.42 -4.16
C LEU A 8 7.32 10.59 -4.28
N PHE A 9 6.16 11.26 -4.32
CA PHE A 9 4.86 10.59 -4.34
C PHE A 9 4.68 9.69 -3.11
N ALA A 10 5.05 10.22 -1.94
CA ALA A 10 5.25 9.44 -0.73
C ALA A 10 3.97 8.75 -0.23
N GLY A 11 2.78 9.24 -0.61
CA GLY A 11 1.51 8.78 -0.10
C GLY A 11 1.48 8.90 1.43
N PRO A 12 0.95 7.89 2.16
CA PRO A 12 1.04 7.89 3.61
C PRO A 12 2.44 7.51 4.13
N GLY A 13 3.42 7.21 3.26
CA GLY A 13 4.80 6.91 3.64
C GLY A 13 5.18 5.44 3.74
N GLY A 14 4.47 4.50 3.09
CA GLY A 14 4.76 3.07 3.22
C GLY A 14 6.17 2.65 2.77
N LEU A 15 6.65 3.21 1.65
CA LEU A 15 8.00 2.96 1.15
C LEU A 15 9.06 3.61 2.05
N GLY A 16 8.89 4.90 2.37
CA GLY A 16 9.77 5.63 3.29
C GLY A 16 9.84 5.02 4.69
N GLU A 17 8.71 4.53 5.23
CA GLU A 17 8.65 3.87 6.53
C GLU A 17 9.48 2.59 6.55
N GLY A 18 9.39 1.76 5.50
CA GLY A 18 10.21 0.55 5.41
C GLY A 18 11.70 0.85 5.45
N PHE A 19 12.14 1.87 4.69
CA PHE A 19 13.53 2.31 4.67
C PHE A 19 13.97 2.91 6.02
N ALA A 20 13.20 3.86 6.56
CA ALA A 20 13.55 4.55 7.80
C ALA A 20 13.57 3.62 9.03
N SER A 21 12.79 2.52 9.00
CA SER A 21 12.75 1.51 10.04
C SER A 21 13.77 0.37 9.84
N TYR A 22 14.64 0.44 8.82
CA TYR A 22 15.70 -0.55 8.60
C TYR A 22 16.79 -0.45 9.69
N LYS A 23 17.09 -1.59 10.31
CA LYS A 23 18.06 -1.72 11.41
C LYS A 23 19.22 -2.64 11.00
N GLY A 24 20.02 -2.21 10.04
CA GLY A 24 21.24 -2.90 9.60
C GLY A 24 22.47 -1.98 9.64
N ASP A 25 23.46 -2.25 8.78
CA ASP A 25 24.72 -1.49 8.72
C ASP A 25 24.56 -0.05 8.20
N ALA A 26 23.52 0.18 7.40
CA ALA A 26 23.09 1.48 6.93
C ALA A 26 21.90 1.98 7.77
N SER A 27 21.90 3.28 8.11
CA SER A 27 20.69 3.99 8.49
C SER A 27 20.20 4.80 7.31
N PHE A 28 18.89 4.84 7.13
CA PHE A 28 18.23 5.64 6.12
C PHE A 28 17.39 6.72 6.79
N GLU A 29 17.72 7.98 6.50
CA GLU A 29 17.04 9.13 7.05
C GLU A 29 16.35 9.90 5.93
N ILE A 30 15.04 10.10 6.04
CA ILE A 30 14.29 10.85 5.03
C ILE A 30 14.62 12.33 5.20
N ALA A 31 15.18 12.92 4.15
CA ALA A 31 15.51 14.33 4.13
C ALA A 31 14.33 15.17 3.65
N VAL A 32 13.63 14.70 2.61
CA VAL A 32 12.48 15.38 2.02
C VAL A 32 11.49 14.35 1.50
N SER A 33 10.22 14.52 1.83
CA SER A 33 9.09 13.83 1.21
C SER A 33 8.16 14.82 0.51
N ALA A 34 7.67 14.46 -0.68
CA ALA A 34 6.68 15.22 -1.42
C ALA A 34 5.39 14.40 -1.63
N GLU A 35 4.28 14.91 -1.10
CA GLU A 35 2.95 14.30 -1.22
C GLU A 35 1.90 15.38 -1.49
N MET A 36 1.01 15.18 -2.47
CA MET A 36 0.02 16.19 -2.84
C MET A 36 -1.23 16.13 -1.95
N GLU A 37 -1.70 14.92 -1.64
CA GLU A 37 -2.97 14.71 -0.95
C GLU A 37 -2.87 15.13 0.52
N GLU A 38 -3.66 16.12 0.92
CA GLU A 38 -3.63 16.71 2.25
C GLU A 38 -3.76 15.66 3.38
N SER A 39 -4.65 14.68 3.20
CA SER A 39 -4.86 13.62 4.21
C SER A 39 -3.66 12.69 4.34
N ALA A 40 -2.98 12.36 3.23
CA ALA A 40 -1.78 11.55 3.22
C ALA A 40 -0.59 12.34 3.79
N HIS A 41 -0.47 13.62 3.44
CA HIS A 41 0.52 14.54 4.01
C HIS A 41 0.38 14.68 5.53
N LYS A 42 -0.84 14.79 6.07
CA LYS A 42 -1.08 14.81 7.53
C LYS A 42 -0.60 13.53 8.21
N THR A 43 -0.91 12.37 7.64
CA THR A 43 -0.42 11.08 8.13
C THR A 43 1.11 11.01 8.07
N LEU A 44 1.69 11.41 6.95
CA LEU A 44 3.13 11.39 6.71
C LEU A 44 3.87 12.32 7.68
N THR A 45 3.35 13.52 7.93
CA THR A 45 3.91 14.48 8.89
C THR A 45 3.84 13.93 10.31
N LEU A 46 2.70 13.36 10.71
CA LEU A 46 2.56 12.73 12.02
C LEU A 46 3.52 11.55 12.20
N ARG A 47 3.79 10.77 11.14
CA ARG A 47 4.77 9.69 11.18
C ARG A 47 6.21 10.20 11.20
N SER A 48 6.54 11.23 10.42
CA SER A 48 7.86 11.88 10.47
C SER A 48 8.13 12.43 11.86
N PHE A 49 7.14 13.07 12.50
CA PHE A 49 7.22 13.49 13.90
C PHE A 49 7.57 12.32 14.81
N PHE A 50 6.85 11.18 14.69
CA PHE A 50 7.17 9.98 15.47
C PHE A 50 8.61 9.49 15.26
N ARG A 51 9.17 9.57 14.05
CA ARG A 51 10.57 9.18 13.79
C ARG A 51 11.57 10.16 14.43
N HIS A 52 11.33 11.46 14.35
CA HIS A 52 12.24 12.47 14.90
C HIS A 52 12.32 12.47 16.43
N ILE A 53 11.26 12.03 17.11
CA ILE A 53 11.18 12.04 18.58
C ILE A 53 11.72 10.76 19.23
N GLN A 54 12.24 9.79 18.45
CA GLN A 54 12.78 8.56 19.01
C GLN A 54 13.95 8.90 19.96
N GLY A 55 13.78 8.57 21.25
CA GLY A 55 14.72 8.91 22.32
C GLY A 55 14.27 10.05 23.24
N ASP A 56 13.26 10.83 22.87
CA ASP A 56 12.62 11.83 23.74
C ASP A 56 11.33 11.26 24.36
N GLN A 57 11.42 10.87 25.63
CA GLN A 57 10.30 10.25 26.35
C GLN A 57 9.08 11.19 26.48
N LYS A 58 9.31 12.50 26.62
CA LYS A 58 8.22 13.47 26.77
C LYS A 58 7.50 13.65 25.43
N ALA A 59 8.25 13.73 24.34
CA ALA A 59 7.67 13.83 23.02
C ALA A 59 6.97 12.54 22.58
N LEU A 60 7.53 11.37 22.92
CA LEU A 60 6.88 10.08 22.72
C LEU A 60 5.55 10.01 23.48
N ALA A 61 5.50 10.44 24.74
CA ALA A 61 4.26 10.51 25.50
C ALA A 61 3.20 11.37 24.78
N ALA A 62 3.58 12.56 24.28
CA ALA A 62 2.66 13.41 23.51
C ALA A 62 2.10 12.72 22.25
N TYR A 63 2.90 11.89 21.57
CA TYR A 63 2.41 11.10 20.44
C TYR A 63 1.41 10.02 20.86
N TYR A 64 1.74 9.24 21.89
CA TYR A 64 0.87 8.16 22.36
C TYR A 64 -0.41 8.70 22.98
N ASP A 65 -0.35 9.79 23.76
CA ASP A 65 -1.54 10.45 24.30
C ASP A 65 -2.49 10.88 23.18
N PHE A 66 -1.95 11.46 22.11
CA PHE A 66 -2.73 11.82 20.91
C PHE A 66 -3.33 10.60 20.20
N CYS A 67 -2.62 9.47 20.19
CA CYS A 67 -3.16 8.21 19.68
C CYS A 67 -4.25 7.63 20.60
N HIS A 68 -4.11 7.78 21.92
CA HIS A 68 -5.01 7.19 22.91
C HIS A 68 -6.31 7.98 23.10
N SER A 69 -6.27 9.31 23.00
CA SER A 69 -7.43 10.16 23.28
C SER A 69 -7.66 11.21 22.20
N ALA A 70 -8.94 11.49 21.93
CA ALA A 70 -9.33 12.63 21.09
C ALA A 70 -9.18 13.98 21.82
N ASP A 71 -9.19 13.97 23.16
CA ASP A 71 -9.06 15.18 23.98
C ASP A 71 -7.59 15.56 24.23
N ALA A 72 -6.65 14.68 23.90
CA ALA A 72 -5.24 14.96 24.01
C ALA A 72 -4.83 16.10 23.04
N PRO A 73 -4.01 17.07 23.50
CA PRO A 73 -3.48 18.09 22.62
C PRO A 73 -2.71 17.47 21.45
N HIS A 74 -2.77 18.12 20.30
CA HIS A 74 -1.99 17.69 19.15
C HIS A 74 -0.48 17.73 19.50
N PRO A 75 0.32 16.71 19.15
CA PRO A 75 1.72 16.60 19.58
C PRO A 75 2.58 17.79 19.12
N GLY A 76 2.25 18.37 17.96
CA GLY A 76 2.93 19.57 17.47
C GLY A 76 2.71 20.84 18.30
N THR A 77 1.65 20.89 19.11
CA THR A 77 1.45 21.98 20.09
C THR A 77 2.35 21.81 21.31
N LEU A 78 2.56 20.56 21.74
CA LEU A 78 3.35 20.22 22.93
C LEU A 78 4.85 20.22 22.66
N VAL A 79 5.26 19.83 21.44
CA VAL A 79 6.65 19.71 21.02
C VAL A 79 6.87 20.41 19.67
N PRO A 80 6.77 21.75 19.63
CA PRO A 80 6.76 22.51 18.37
C PRO A 80 8.10 22.46 17.61
N ALA A 81 9.22 22.18 18.27
CA ALA A 81 10.52 22.02 17.60
C ALA A 81 10.53 20.76 16.72
N ALA A 82 10.28 19.59 17.31
CA ALA A 82 10.23 18.33 16.57
C ALA A 82 9.11 18.31 15.51
N TRP A 83 8.01 19.04 15.74
CA TRP A 83 6.97 19.20 14.72
C TRP A 83 7.44 20.03 13.52
N ARG A 84 8.23 21.10 13.74
CA ARG A 84 8.84 21.86 12.64
C ARG A 84 9.84 21.01 11.85
N ASP A 85 10.58 20.14 12.52
CA ASP A 85 11.47 19.18 11.84
C ASP A 85 10.64 18.24 10.95
N ALA A 86 9.55 17.69 11.49
CA ALA A 86 8.64 16.84 10.72
C ALA A 86 7.99 17.54 9.52
N GLN A 87 7.63 18.83 9.66
CA GLN A 87 7.11 19.64 8.55
C GLN A 87 8.18 20.03 7.53
N THR A 88 9.46 20.04 7.94
CA THR A 88 10.57 20.26 7.02
C THR A 88 10.83 19.02 6.17
N GLU A 89 10.68 17.83 6.76
CA GLU A 89 10.73 16.55 6.05
C GLU A 89 9.51 16.35 5.15
N ALA A 90 8.29 16.33 5.72
CA ALA A 90 7.05 16.01 5.01
C ALA A 90 6.37 17.27 4.44
N ASN A 91 6.41 17.42 3.12
CA ASN A 91 5.92 18.62 2.44
C ASN A 91 4.71 18.30 1.55
N GLN A 92 3.66 19.12 1.68
CA GLN A 92 2.49 19.03 0.80
C GLN A 92 2.81 19.71 -0.53
N LEU A 93 3.16 18.92 -1.55
CA LEU A 93 3.65 19.43 -2.83
C LEU A 93 3.02 18.66 -4.00
N THR A 94 2.49 19.41 -4.96
CA THR A 94 2.06 18.87 -6.25
C THR A 94 3.23 18.93 -7.23
N LEU A 95 3.88 17.80 -7.50
CA LEU A 95 4.92 17.75 -8.53
C LEU A 95 4.33 18.16 -9.89
N GLY A 96 5.12 18.85 -10.70
CA GLY A 96 4.68 19.37 -11.99
C GLY A 96 4.07 20.77 -11.92
N GLU A 97 3.69 21.26 -10.73
CA GLU A 97 3.35 22.68 -10.53
C GLU A 97 4.63 23.51 -10.32
N PRO A 98 4.86 24.59 -11.09
CA PRO A 98 6.13 25.34 -11.04
C PRO A 98 6.52 25.84 -9.65
N ALA A 99 5.56 26.37 -8.88
CA ALA A 99 5.82 26.88 -7.53
C ALA A 99 6.22 25.76 -6.55
N HIS A 100 5.56 24.60 -6.62
CA HIS A 100 5.89 23.44 -5.79
C HIS A 100 7.21 22.79 -6.21
N ASN A 101 7.52 22.75 -7.51
CA ASN A 101 8.82 22.28 -8.00
C ASN A 101 9.97 23.17 -7.49
N HIS A 102 9.81 24.50 -7.55
CA HIS A 102 10.80 25.43 -6.98
C HIS A 102 10.98 25.20 -5.49
N ARG A 103 9.87 25.01 -4.75
CA ARG A 103 9.92 24.72 -3.32
C ARG A 103 10.64 23.39 -3.02
N LEU A 104 10.39 22.36 -3.81
CA LEU A 104 11.09 21.08 -3.69
C LEU A 104 12.61 21.25 -3.91
N ASP A 105 13.00 22.01 -4.92
CA ASP A 105 14.40 22.30 -5.22
C ASP A 105 15.09 23.06 -4.06
N GLU A 106 14.41 24.03 -3.44
CA GLU A 106 14.92 24.71 -2.24
C GLU A 106 15.15 23.74 -1.07
N LEU A 107 14.21 22.82 -0.83
CA LEU A 107 14.28 21.85 0.26
C LEU A 107 15.43 20.86 0.04
N ILE A 108 15.56 20.35 -1.19
CA ILE A 108 16.67 19.48 -1.60
C ILE A 108 18.02 20.20 -1.45
N GLY A 109 18.10 21.48 -1.86
CA GLY A 109 19.31 22.29 -1.69
C GLY A 109 19.69 22.49 -0.21
N LYS A 110 18.70 22.72 0.66
CA LYS A 110 18.91 22.87 2.11
C LYS A 110 19.32 21.57 2.80
N ALA A 111 18.88 20.42 2.29
CA ALA A 111 19.24 19.12 2.82
C ALA A 111 20.73 18.76 2.63
N ARG A 112 21.47 19.52 1.81
CA ARG A 112 22.92 19.33 1.56
C ARG A 112 23.26 17.89 1.17
N LEU A 113 22.44 17.32 0.29
CA LEU A 113 22.57 15.95 -0.19
C LEU A 113 23.93 15.76 -0.88
N LYS A 114 24.63 14.69 -0.52
CA LYS A 114 25.79 14.21 -1.29
C LYS A 114 25.30 13.10 -2.21
N GLU A 115 25.63 13.19 -3.50
CA GLU A 115 25.18 12.24 -4.54
C GLU A 115 25.38 10.77 -4.07
N ASP A 116 26.56 10.50 -3.53
CA ASP A 116 27.02 9.20 -3.02
C ASP A 116 26.34 8.67 -1.75
N GLU A 117 25.68 9.55 -1.01
CA GLU A 117 24.98 9.25 0.25
C GLU A 117 23.46 9.45 0.09
N THR A 118 22.97 9.61 -1.15
CA THR A 118 21.57 9.89 -1.44
C THR A 118 20.89 8.69 -2.08
N VAL A 119 19.67 8.40 -1.61
CA VAL A 119 18.75 7.42 -2.21
C VAL A 119 17.48 8.15 -2.64
N LEU A 120 17.01 7.91 -3.86
CA LEU A 120 15.70 8.40 -4.32
C LEU A 120 14.69 7.27 -4.30
N ILE A 121 13.55 7.46 -3.64
CA ILE A 121 12.45 6.49 -3.66
C ILE A 121 11.19 7.18 -4.19
N GLY A 122 10.29 6.42 -4.82
CA GLY A 122 8.98 6.94 -5.18
C GLY A 122 8.20 6.09 -6.18
N GLY A 123 6.89 6.34 -6.22
CA GLY A 123 5.93 5.65 -7.09
C GLY A 123 5.17 6.62 -8.00
N PRO A 124 5.79 7.19 -9.04
CA PRO A 124 5.09 8.05 -10.01
C PRO A 124 3.84 7.34 -10.59
N PRO A 125 2.68 8.03 -10.65
CA PRO A 125 1.43 7.38 -11.03
C PRO A 125 1.48 6.85 -12.47
N CYS A 126 1.03 5.60 -12.68
CA CYS A 126 1.07 4.91 -13.98
C CYS A 126 0.39 5.68 -15.14
N GLN A 127 -0.58 6.55 -14.84
CA GLN A 127 -1.29 7.38 -15.83
C GLN A 127 -0.40 8.48 -16.44
N ALA A 128 0.68 8.88 -15.75
CA ALA A 128 1.65 9.85 -16.25
C ALA A 128 2.32 9.40 -17.56
N TYR A 129 2.49 8.09 -17.72
CA TYR A 129 3.31 7.51 -18.78
C TYR A 129 2.61 7.39 -20.13
N SER A 130 1.28 7.24 -20.16
CA SER A 130 0.51 7.16 -21.42
C SER A 130 0.62 8.42 -22.30
N LEU A 131 1.10 9.52 -21.72
CA LEU A 131 1.24 10.83 -22.35
C LEU A 131 2.68 11.13 -22.78
N VAL A 132 3.69 10.56 -22.09
CA VAL A 132 5.11 10.74 -22.42
C VAL A 132 5.46 10.16 -23.78
N GLY A 133 4.87 9.01 -24.14
CA GLY A 133 5.02 8.43 -25.48
C GLY A 133 4.36 9.26 -26.60
N ARG A 134 3.41 10.17 -26.26
CA ARG A 134 2.75 11.05 -27.23
C ARG A 134 3.52 12.34 -27.48
N SER A 135 4.17 12.91 -26.46
CA SER A 135 4.96 14.16 -26.60
C SER A 135 6.28 14.00 -27.35
N ARG A 136 6.73 12.75 -27.59
CA ARG A 136 7.84 12.43 -28.52
C ARG A 136 7.50 12.64 -30.00
N ASN A 137 6.23 12.82 -30.35
CA ASN A 137 5.77 13.10 -31.72
C ASN A 137 5.48 14.60 -31.95
N ARG A 138 6.46 15.48 -31.74
CA ARG A 138 6.37 16.93 -32.09
C ARG A 138 6.39 17.15 -33.61
N GLY A 139 5.37 16.68 -34.31
CA GLY A 139 5.30 16.81 -35.78
C GLY A 139 3.94 16.55 -36.42
N LYS A 140 2.83 16.63 -35.68
CA LYS A 140 1.47 16.60 -36.26
C LYS A 140 0.75 17.92 -35.92
N GLU A 141 0.15 18.52 -36.93
CA GLU A 141 -0.41 19.89 -36.93
C GLU A 141 -1.61 20.11 -35.98
N ASP A 142 -2.15 19.06 -35.34
CA ASP A 142 -3.28 19.14 -34.39
C ASP A 142 -2.90 18.74 -32.95
N TYR A 143 -1.74 19.17 -32.46
CA TYR A 143 -1.32 18.91 -31.07
C TYR A 143 -1.79 20.02 -30.11
N VAL A 144 -2.86 19.75 -29.35
CA VAL A 144 -3.20 20.56 -28.16
C VAL A 144 -2.57 19.88 -26.93
N ALA A 145 -1.49 20.45 -26.44
CA ALA A 145 -0.69 19.97 -25.31
C ALA A 145 -1.34 20.20 -23.93
N GLU A 146 -2.49 20.86 -23.90
CA GLU A 146 -2.86 21.70 -22.75
C GLU A 146 -3.66 21.01 -21.63
N ASP A 147 -3.83 19.69 -21.59
CA ASP A 147 -4.76 19.15 -20.58
C ASP A 147 -4.45 17.79 -19.94
N ASP A 148 -3.18 17.49 -19.65
CA ASP A 148 -2.95 16.49 -18.60
C ASP A 148 -1.68 16.72 -17.77
N HIS A 149 -1.88 17.35 -16.61
CA HIS A 149 -0.93 17.57 -15.52
C HIS A 149 -0.09 16.31 -15.19
N ARG A 150 -0.61 15.11 -15.47
CA ARG A 150 0.06 13.83 -15.21
C ARG A 150 1.31 13.60 -16.05
N HIS A 151 1.40 14.13 -17.27
CA HIS A 151 2.63 14.01 -18.09
C HIS A 151 3.85 14.58 -17.37
N PHE A 152 3.65 15.66 -16.61
CA PHE A 152 4.70 16.38 -15.91
C PHE A 152 5.26 15.56 -14.73
N LEU A 153 4.46 14.71 -14.10
CA LEU A 153 4.87 13.95 -12.91
C LEU A 153 6.08 13.04 -13.16
N TYR A 154 6.04 12.24 -14.23
CA TYR A 154 7.18 11.36 -14.55
C TYR A 154 8.40 12.15 -15.01
N ARG A 155 8.19 13.22 -15.79
CA ARG A 155 9.28 14.10 -16.21
C ARG A 155 9.96 14.77 -15.01
N GLU A 156 9.19 15.16 -14.00
CA GLU A 156 9.73 15.69 -12.74
C GLU A 156 10.48 14.64 -11.94
N TYR A 157 10.02 13.39 -11.89
CA TYR A 157 10.80 12.29 -11.31
C TYR A 157 12.17 12.16 -11.96
N LEU A 158 12.23 12.16 -13.31
CA LEU A 158 13.50 12.15 -14.05
C LEU A 158 14.35 13.40 -13.79
N ARG A 159 13.72 14.58 -13.65
CA ARG A 159 14.42 15.84 -13.35
C ARG A 159 15.10 15.78 -11.98
N ILE A 160 14.40 15.29 -10.96
CA ILE A 160 14.97 15.08 -9.63
C ILE A 160 16.08 14.05 -9.71
N LEU A 161 15.86 12.90 -10.33
CA LEU A 161 16.88 11.85 -10.52
C LEU A 161 18.17 12.37 -11.18
N ASN A 162 18.04 13.21 -12.21
CA ASN A 162 19.19 13.81 -12.91
C ASN A 162 19.87 14.93 -12.11
N THR A 163 19.14 15.63 -11.24
CA THR A 163 19.66 16.75 -10.45
C THR A 163 20.32 16.27 -9.16
N THR A 164 19.71 15.33 -8.45
CA THR A 164 20.22 14.80 -7.18
C THR A 164 21.22 13.67 -7.36
N ARG A 165 21.25 13.03 -8.54
CA ARG A 165 22.20 11.97 -8.93
C ARG A 165 22.44 10.93 -7.83
N PRO A 166 21.37 10.40 -7.22
CA PRO A 166 21.49 9.51 -6.07
C PRO A 166 22.31 8.27 -6.43
N ALA A 167 23.06 7.73 -5.46
CA ALA A 167 23.79 6.47 -5.63
C ALA A 167 22.87 5.33 -6.07
N VAL A 168 21.64 5.32 -5.52
CA VAL A 168 20.61 4.34 -5.81
C VAL A 168 19.24 5.02 -5.91
N PHE A 169 18.38 4.56 -6.81
CA PHE A 169 16.95 4.86 -6.73
C PHE A 169 16.10 3.59 -6.74
N VAL A 170 14.91 3.69 -6.13
CA VAL A 170 13.87 2.67 -6.15
C VAL A 170 12.60 3.28 -6.70
N MET A 171 12.15 2.78 -7.85
CA MET A 171 10.90 3.19 -8.46
C MET A 171 9.87 2.06 -8.36
N GLU A 172 8.73 2.34 -7.73
CA GLU A 172 7.60 1.41 -7.67
C GLU A 172 6.55 1.71 -8.74
N ASN A 173 5.90 0.67 -9.25
CA ASN A 173 4.69 0.81 -10.06
C ASN A 173 3.79 -0.44 -10.06
N VAL A 174 2.60 -0.30 -10.63
CA VAL A 174 1.62 -1.39 -10.79
C VAL A 174 1.99 -2.33 -11.94
N LYS A 175 1.68 -3.63 -11.79
CA LYS A 175 1.90 -4.66 -12.83
C LYS A 175 1.32 -4.32 -14.21
N GLY A 176 0.22 -3.55 -14.25
CA GLY A 176 -0.41 -3.11 -15.50
C GLY A 176 0.52 -2.30 -16.43
N ILE A 177 1.58 -1.69 -15.89
CA ILE A 177 2.55 -0.91 -16.67
C ILE A 177 3.28 -1.76 -17.72
N LEU A 178 3.45 -3.06 -17.47
CA LEU A 178 4.15 -3.98 -18.36
C LEU A 178 3.36 -4.26 -19.65
N SER A 179 2.03 -4.15 -19.59
CA SER A 179 1.14 -4.35 -20.74
C SER A 179 0.73 -3.05 -21.44
N SER A 180 1.07 -1.89 -20.86
CA SER A 180 0.66 -0.59 -21.38
C SER A 180 1.38 -0.25 -22.68
N LYS A 181 0.62 0.16 -23.70
CA LYS A 181 1.16 0.51 -25.03
C LYS A 181 0.77 1.93 -25.43
N VAL A 182 1.72 2.67 -26.00
CA VAL A 182 1.50 3.97 -26.66
C VAL A 182 2.05 3.86 -28.08
N ASN A 183 1.22 4.15 -29.09
CA ASN A 183 1.57 4.02 -30.50
C ASN A 183 2.15 2.62 -30.86
N GLY A 184 1.60 1.56 -30.26
CA GLY A 184 2.05 0.17 -30.47
C GLY A 184 3.31 -0.24 -29.70
N LYS A 185 4.04 0.70 -29.08
CA LYS A 185 5.25 0.43 -28.29
C LYS A 185 4.94 0.25 -26.81
N LEU A 186 5.64 -0.67 -26.14
CA LEU A 186 5.51 -0.91 -24.71
C LEU A 186 6.09 0.26 -23.92
N VAL A 187 5.27 0.86 -23.06
CA VAL A 187 5.65 1.98 -22.19
C VAL A 187 6.79 1.59 -21.25
N PHE A 188 6.79 0.34 -20.78
CA PHE A 188 7.85 -0.17 -19.90
C PHE A 188 9.25 -0.08 -20.53
N HIS A 189 9.38 -0.29 -21.85
CA HIS A 189 10.68 -0.19 -22.54
C HIS A 189 11.18 1.26 -22.61
N ASP A 190 10.27 2.22 -22.76
CA ASP A 190 10.61 3.65 -22.67
C ASP A 190 11.06 4.01 -21.25
N ILE A 191 10.41 3.47 -20.23
CA ILE A 191 10.79 3.70 -18.82
C ILE A 191 12.20 3.18 -18.55
N LEU A 192 12.52 1.96 -18.98
CA LEU A 192 13.86 1.40 -18.82
C LEU A 192 14.94 2.30 -19.46
N ARG A 193 14.70 2.77 -20.70
CA ARG A 193 15.61 3.70 -21.39
C ARG A 193 15.76 5.03 -20.66
N ASP A 194 14.64 5.60 -20.24
CA ASP A 194 14.61 6.92 -19.62
C ASP A 194 15.26 6.93 -18.24
N LEU A 195 15.06 5.88 -17.45
CA LEU A 195 15.67 5.73 -16.14
C LEU A 195 17.16 5.38 -16.22
N ALA A 196 17.60 4.66 -17.28
CA ALA A 196 19.01 4.36 -17.49
C ALA A 196 19.81 5.60 -17.94
N GLU A 197 19.21 6.50 -18.73
CA GLU A 197 19.81 7.77 -19.18
C GLU A 197 18.88 8.99 -18.94
N PRO A 198 18.60 9.38 -17.67
CA PRO A 198 17.62 10.42 -17.35
C PRO A 198 17.96 11.79 -17.96
N GLY A 199 19.24 12.14 -18.05
CA GLY A 199 19.68 13.37 -18.72
C GLY A 199 19.27 13.41 -20.20
N LYS A 200 19.53 12.31 -20.93
CA LYS A 200 19.15 12.17 -22.34
C LYS A 200 17.64 12.19 -22.53
N ALA A 201 16.88 11.53 -21.66
CA ALA A 201 15.42 11.58 -21.68
C ALA A 201 14.87 13.00 -21.50
N LEU A 202 15.60 13.85 -20.76
CA LEU A 202 15.28 15.27 -20.58
C LEU A 202 15.88 16.19 -21.66
N GLY A 203 16.59 15.65 -22.65
CA GLY A 203 17.27 16.43 -23.70
C GLY A 203 18.54 17.13 -23.23
N LYS A 204 19.19 16.64 -22.18
CA LYS A 204 20.46 17.16 -21.66
C LYS A 204 21.63 16.31 -22.18
N PRO A 205 22.74 16.93 -22.65
CA PRO A 205 23.86 16.23 -23.26
C PRO A 205 24.71 15.43 -22.25
N ASP A 206 24.89 15.97 -21.04
CA ASP A 206 25.65 15.33 -19.96
C ASP A 206 24.69 14.83 -18.88
N GLY A 207 24.58 13.51 -18.75
CA GLY A 207 23.66 12.84 -17.83
C GLY A 207 24.32 11.71 -17.09
N ILE A 208 23.91 11.53 -15.84
CA ILE A 208 24.26 10.35 -15.05
C ILE A 208 23.62 9.10 -15.67
N ARG A 209 24.25 7.94 -15.50
CA ARG A 209 23.73 6.65 -15.97
C ARG A 209 23.45 5.69 -14.83
N TYR A 210 22.43 4.88 -15.03
CA TYR A 210 22.03 3.83 -14.10
C TYR A 210 21.90 2.49 -14.81
N THR A 211 22.34 1.43 -14.13
CA THR A 211 21.88 0.07 -14.43
C THR A 211 20.58 -0.19 -13.66
N ILE A 212 19.56 -0.66 -14.36
CA ILE A 212 18.26 -0.99 -13.76
C ILE A 212 18.24 -2.49 -13.45
N HIS A 213 18.18 -2.85 -12.19
CA HIS A 213 18.19 -4.22 -11.70
C HIS A 213 16.79 -4.67 -11.28
N SER A 214 16.48 -5.94 -11.55
CA SER A 214 15.42 -6.64 -10.84
C SER A 214 15.86 -6.97 -9.41
N LEU A 215 14.91 -7.02 -8.50
CA LEU A 215 15.10 -7.45 -7.12
C LEU A 215 14.79 -8.93 -6.89
N VAL A 216 14.29 -9.65 -7.92
CA VAL A 216 13.87 -11.06 -7.82
C VAL A 216 14.48 -11.96 -8.90
N SER A 217 15.27 -11.38 -9.80
CA SER A 217 15.93 -12.07 -10.91
C SER A 217 17.25 -11.37 -11.22
N PRO A 218 18.29 -12.07 -11.74
CA PRO A 218 19.55 -11.45 -12.16
C PRO A 218 19.43 -10.53 -13.38
N VAL A 219 18.23 -10.42 -13.97
CA VAL A 219 17.95 -9.53 -15.10
C VAL A 219 18.25 -8.08 -14.72
N ASN A 220 19.00 -7.41 -15.59
CA ASN A 220 19.25 -5.98 -15.52
C ASN A 220 19.20 -5.35 -16.92
N PHE A 221 19.02 -4.03 -16.96
CA PHE A 221 19.00 -3.22 -18.16
C PHE A 221 20.00 -2.06 -18.04
N LYS A 222 20.81 -1.87 -19.08
CA LYS A 222 21.81 -0.80 -19.19
C LYS A 222 21.59 0.03 -20.43
N ALA A 223 22.15 1.25 -20.43
CA ALA A 223 22.17 2.08 -21.62
C ALA A 223 22.82 1.33 -22.80
N GLY A 224 22.17 1.37 -23.97
CA GLY A 224 22.62 0.67 -25.18
C GLY A 224 22.12 -0.77 -25.33
N MET A 225 21.46 -1.35 -24.33
CA MET A 225 20.73 -2.62 -24.50
C MET A 225 19.41 -2.39 -25.24
N GLU A 226 19.00 -3.37 -26.05
CA GLU A 226 17.67 -3.39 -26.66
C GLU A 226 16.63 -3.88 -25.65
N PRO A 227 15.65 -3.05 -25.23
CA PRO A 227 14.68 -3.43 -24.20
C PRO A 227 13.80 -4.62 -24.60
N ASP A 228 13.64 -4.88 -25.90
CA ASP A 228 12.79 -5.97 -26.41
C ASP A 228 13.33 -7.37 -26.03
N PHE A 229 14.59 -7.48 -25.62
CA PHE A 229 15.19 -8.72 -25.10
C PHE A 229 15.09 -8.87 -23.58
N ILE A 230 14.49 -7.89 -22.88
CA ILE A 230 14.30 -7.95 -21.42
C ILE A 230 12.95 -8.59 -21.12
N ASP A 231 12.96 -9.66 -20.31
CA ASP A 231 11.71 -10.17 -19.73
C ASP A 231 11.19 -9.19 -18.67
N ALA A 232 10.15 -8.44 -19.04
CA ALA A 232 9.51 -7.47 -18.18
C ALA A 232 8.90 -8.10 -16.91
N ASN A 233 8.50 -9.37 -16.95
CA ASN A 233 7.95 -10.07 -15.78
C ASN A 233 9.01 -10.33 -14.72
N ALA A 234 10.29 -10.34 -15.10
CA ALA A 234 11.40 -10.49 -14.16
C ALA A 234 11.49 -9.35 -13.13
N PHE A 235 10.77 -8.25 -13.31
CA PHE A 235 10.70 -7.12 -12.36
C PHE A 235 9.46 -7.15 -11.45
N ILE A 236 8.61 -8.18 -11.57
CA ILE A 236 7.42 -8.33 -10.72
C ILE A 236 7.84 -8.98 -9.40
N ILE A 237 7.58 -8.28 -8.30
CA ILE A 237 7.63 -8.82 -6.94
C ILE A 237 6.22 -9.26 -6.56
N GLU A 238 6.09 -10.54 -6.21
CA GLU A 238 4.90 -11.12 -5.61
C GLU A 238 5.05 -11.04 -4.08
N ALA A 239 4.41 -10.05 -3.46
CA ALA A 239 4.65 -9.73 -2.05
C ALA A 239 4.40 -10.92 -1.10
N GLU A 240 3.45 -11.79 -1.43
CA GLU A 240 3.12 -13.01 -0.69
C GLU A 240 4.28 -14.01 -0.59
N ASP A 241 5.22 -14.00 -1.54
CA ASP A 241 6.43 -14.83 -1.52
C ASP A 241 7.51 -14.26 -0.58
N HIS A 242 7.27 -13.08 0.01
CA HIS A 242 8.21 -12.32 0.83
C HIS A 242 7.65 -12.01 2.23
N GLY A 243 6.71 -12.83 2.71
CA GLY A 243 6.21 -12.73 4.08
C GLY A 243 5.26 -11.55 4.28
N ILE A 244 4.58 -11.13 3.21
CA ILE A 244 3.51 -10.14 3.25
C ILE A 244 2.18 -10.89 3.20
N PRO A 245 1.22 -10.64 4.10
CA PRO A 245 -0.06 -11.36 4.16
C PRO A 245 -1.05 -10.92 3.06
N GLN A 246 -0.56 -10.59 1.88
CA GLN A 246 -1.33 -10.03 0.78
C GLN A 246 -0.71 -10.43 -0.55
N ALA A 247 -1.52 -11.01 -1.44
CA ALA A 247 -1.19 -11.24 -2.84
C ALA A 247 -1.18 -9.91 -3.61
N ARG A 248 -0.06 -9.18 -3.53
CA ARG A 248 0.14 -7.85 -4.13
C ARG A 248 1.34 -7.86 -5.04
N HIS A 249 1.07 -7.89 -6.33
CA HIS A 249 2.11 -7.92 -7.35
C HIS A 249 2.49 -6.49 -7.77
N ARG A 250 3.78 -6.16 -7.70
CA ARG A 250 4.32 -4.83 -8.05
C ARG A 250 5.57 -4.92 -8.89
N VAL A 251 5.72 -3.95 -9.79
CA VAL A 251 6.94 -3.77 -10.57
C VAL A 251 7.82 -2.84 -9.76
N ILE A 252 9.00 -3.30 -9.35
CA ILE A 252 9.97 -2.46 -8.64
C ILE A 252 11.28 -2.47 -9.40
N LEU A 253 11.76 -1.28 -9.72
CA LEU A 253 13.01 -1.05 -10.45
C LEU A 253 14.05 -0.50 -9.47
N LEU A 254 15.15 -1.24 -9.30
CA LEU A 254 16.32 -0.77 -8.54
C LEU A 254 17.33 -0.18 -9.53
N GLY A 255 17.45 1.14 -9.58
CA GLY A 255 18.49 1.79 -10.35
C GLY A 255 19.75 2.00 -9.52
N VAL A 256 20.88 1.50 -9.99
CA VAL A 256 22.20 1.69 -9.36
C VAL A 256 23.10 2.45 -10.32
N ARG A 257 23.75 3.50 -9.83
CA ARG A 257 24.65 4.32 -10.64
C ARG A 257 25.78 3.47 -11.20
N GLU A 258 26.07 3.59 -12.51
CA GLU A 258 26.94 2.63 -13.21
C GLU A 258 28.34 2.51 -12.61
N GLU A 259 28.91 3.61 -12.10
CA GLU A 259 30.25 3.63 -11.53
C GLU A 259 30.37 2.87 -10.20
N LEU A 260 29.24 2.53 -9.56
CA LEU A 260 29.23 1.69 -8.36
C LEU A 260 29.46 0.20 -8.70
N ASN A 261 29.43 -0.17 -10.00
CA ASN A 261 29.76 -1.51 -10.51
C ASN A 261 29.01 -2.65 -9.80
N TYR A 262 27.76 -2.42 -9.38
CA TYR A 262 26.95 -3.45 -8.73
C TYR A 262 26.63 -4.60 -9.69
N ASP A 263 26.87 -5.83 -9.24
CA ASP A 263 26.77 -7.04 -10.06
C ASP A 263 25.34 -7.59 -10.20
N GLY A 264 24.37 -7.03 -9.48
CA GLY A 264 22.97 -7.46 -9.54
C GLY A 264 22.67 -8.78 -8.85
N ARG A 265 23.58 -9.34 -8.03
CA ARG A 265 23.40 -10.68 -7.45
C ARG A 265 22.55 -10.72 -6.18
N GLN A 266 22.33 -9.59 -5.50
CA GLN A 266 21.49 -9.59 -4.30
C GLN A 266 20.02 -9.46 -4.67
N LEU A 267 19.28 -10.51 -4.33
CA LEU A 267 17.85 -10.63 -4.58
C LEU A 267 17.09 -10.70 -3.27
N LEU A 268 15.80 -10.35 -3.31
CA LEU A 268 14.90 -10.54 -2.18
C LEU A 268 14.81 -12.03 -1.84
N SER A 269 14.97 -12.33 -0.56
CA SER A 269 14.80 -13.69 -0.07
C SER A 269 13.31 -14.05 -0.06
N LYS A 270 12.98 -15.24 -0.56
CA LYS A 270 11.64 -15.79 -0.36
C LYS A 270 11.44 -16.21 1.09
N SER A 271 10.21 -16.12 1.58
CA SER A 271 9.81 -16.62 2.90
C SER A 271 8.42 -17.24 2.83
N GLU A 272 8.01 -17.91 3.91
CA GLU A 272 6.66 -18.46 4.00
C GLU A 272 5.59 -17.36 3.85
N SER A 273 4.54 -17.66 3.09
CA SER A 273 3.43 -16.74 2.89
C SER A 273 2.59 -16.64 4.15
N LEU A 274 2.31 -15.40 4.57
CA LEU A 274 1.44 -15.15 5.72
C LEU A 274 -0.04 -15.17 5.29
N THR A 275 -0.89 -15.66 6.17
CA THR A 275 -2.33 -15.73 5.92
C THR A 275 -3.06 -14.49 6.44
N VAL A 276 -4.30 -14.29 5.99
CA VAL A 276 -5.20 -13.26 6.53
C VAL A 276 -5.33 -13.43 8.05
N ASP A 277 -5.54 -14.66 8.53
CA ASP A 277 -5.70 -14.91 9.96
C ASP A 277 -4.46 -14.50 10.74
N GLN A 278 -3.27 -14.91 10.33
CA GLN A 278 -2.02 -14.50 10.98
C GLN A 278 -1.87 -12.98 11.07
N ALA A 279 -2.40 -12.24 10.09
CA ALA A 279 -2.32 -10.78 10.08
C ALA A 279 -3.33 -10.07 10.97
N ILE A 280 -4.57 -10.58 11.06
CA ILE A 280 -5.70 -9.84 11.66
C ILE A 280 -6.35 -10.51 12.87
N PHE A 281 -6.02 -11.76 13.22
CA PHE A 281 -6.77 -12.52 14.24
C PHE A 281 -6.80 -11.87 15.63
N SER A 282 -5.78 -11.07 15.96
CA SER A 282 -5.66 -10.41 17.26
C SER A 282 -6.39 -9.08 17.34
N LEU A 283 -6.91 -8.59 16.22
CA LEU A 283 -7.82 -7.46 16.21
C LEU A 283 -9.17 -7.92 16.78
N PRO A 284 -9.81 -7.14 17.66
CA PRO A 284 -11.11 -7.47 18.21
C PRO A 284 -12.15 -7.69 17.11
N GLN A 285 -13.02 -8.66 17.33
CA GLN A 285 -14.13 -8.90 16.40
C GLN A 285 -15.12 -7.73 16.45
N LEU A 286 -15.55 -7.28 15.28
CA LEU A 286 -16.51 -6.19 15.13
C LEU A 286 -17.70 -6.62 14.28
N ARG A 287 -18.90 -6.14 14.60
CA ARG A 287 -20.04 -6.19 13.65
C ARG A 287 -19.99 -5.03 12.67
N SER A 288 -20.69 -5.15 11.55
CA SER A 288 -21.04 -4.02 10.69
C SER A 288 -22.05 -3.07 11.34
N ARG A 289 -22.20 -1.88 10.75
CA ARG A 289 -23.34 -0.99 11.00
C ARG A 289 -24.41 -1.14 9.91
N LEU A 290 -25.67 -0.92 10.25
CA LEU A 290 -26.74 -0.69 9.28
C LEU A 290 -26.68 0.74 8.74
N SER A 291 -27.02 0.93 7.46
CA SER A 291 -27.13 2.26 6.84
C SER A 291 -28.30 3.10 7.38
N THR A 292 -29.28 2.47 8.03
CA THR A 292 -30.51 3.13 8.51
C THR A 292 -30.85 2.60 9.89
N GLU A 293 -31.03 3.52 10.85
CA GLU A 293 -31.33 3.32 12.29
C GLU A 293 -30.60 2.08 12.87
N ASP A 294 -29.26 2.13 12.91
CA ASP A 294 -28.42 1.08 13.49
C ASP A 294 -28.58 1.01 15.02
N THR A 295 -28.99 -0.15 15.51
CA THR A 295 -28.94 -0.54 16.92
C THR A 295 -28.52 -2.01 17.00
N ASP A 296 -27.96 -2.45 18.13
CA ASP A 296 -27.53 -3.85 18.29
C ASP A 296 -28.68 -4.83 18.06
N ASP A 297 -29.86 -4.55 18.63
CA ASP A 297 -31.05 -5.41 18.49
C ASP A 297 -31.55 -5.45 17.04
N ARG A 298 -31.61 -4.30 16.36
CA ARG A 298 -32.04 -4.25 14.97
C ARG A 298 -31.06 -4.98 14.07
N TRP A 299 -29.76 -4.72 14.24
CA TRP A 299 -28.72 -5.38 13.46
C TRP A 299 -28.82 -6.90 13.60
N ARG A 300 -28.92 -7.41 14.85
CA ARG A 300 -29.07 -8.84 15.11
C ARG A 300 -30.32 -9.41 14.47
N SER A 301 -31.46 -8.72 14.61
CA SER A 301 -32.73 -9.14 14.02
C SER A 301 -32.64 -9.24 12.50
N VAL A 302 -32.04 -8.24 11.84
CA VAL A 302 -31.84 -8.22 10.40
C VAL A 302 -30.93 -9.36 9.94
N VAL A 303 -29.76 -9.51 10.55
CA VAL A 303 -28.77 -10.52 10.10
C VAL A 303 -29.26 -11.94 10.40
N HIS A 304 -29.89 -12.20 11.55
CA HIS A 304 -30.52 -13.50 11.82
C HIS A 304 -31.68 -13.79 10.86
N GLY A 305 -32.51 -12.79 10.56
CA GLY A 305 -33.62 -12.94 9.61
C GLY A 305 -33.11 -13.34 8.22
N LEU A 306 -32.06 -12.66 7.74
CA LEU A 306 -31.41 -12.98 6.48
C LEU A 306 -30.76 -14.37 6.50
N ALA A 307 -30.01 -14.70 7.56
CA ALA A 307 -29.39 -16.02 7.70
C ALA A 307 -30.42 -17.16 7.69
N LYS A 308 -31.57 -16.97 8.38
CA LYS A 308 -32.67 -17.92 8.40
C LYS A 308 -33.34 -18.07 7.03
N GLN A 309 -33.53 -16.97 6.29
CA GLN A 309 -34.04 -17.03 4.92
C GLN A 309 -33.09 -17.79 3.99
N LEU A 310 -31.79 -17.50 4.06
CA LEU A 310 -30.78 -18.20 3.26
C LEU A 310 -30.73 -19.69 3.59
N GLN A 311 -30.83 -20.05 4.88
CA GLN A 311 -30.88 -21.45 5.30
C GLN A 311 -32.11 -22.16 4.72
N ALA A 312 -33.31 -21.58 4.87
CA ALA A 312 -34.54 -22.19 4.37
C ALA A 312 -34.54 -22.34 2.84
N ASP A 313 -34.01 -21.35 2.12
CA ASP A 313 -33.87 -21.41 0.66
C ASP A 313 -32.85 -22.48 0.22
N ALA A 314 -31.74 -22.63 0.96
CA ALA A 314 -30.76 -23.69 0.72
C ALA A 314 -31.37 -25.09 0.95
N GLU A 315 -32.16 -25.28 2.02
CA GLU A 315 -32.89 -26.53 2.30
C GLU A 315 -33.91 -26.84 1.19
N ALA A 316 -34.71 -25.86 0.77
CA ALA A 316 -35.69 -26.01 -0.30
C ALA A 316 -35.06 -26.39 -1.65
N LYS A 317 -33.80 -25.98 -1.89
CA LYS A 317 -33.02 -26.30 -3.10
C LYS A 317 -32.19 -27.59 -2.97
N GLY A 318 -32.29 -28.31 -1.86
CA GLY A 318 -31.53 -29.55 -1.61
C GLY A 318 -30.02 -29.32 -1.43
N LEU A 319 -29.62 -28.12 -1.01
CA LEU A 319 -28.22 -27.76 -0.76
C LEU A 319 -27.83 -28.06 0.70
N ASP A 320 -27.91 -29.33 1.10
CA ASP A 320 -27.86 -29.75 2.51
C ASP A 320 -26.60 -29.31 3.26
N GLN A 321 -25.42 -29.45 2.63
CA GLN A 321 -24.15 -29.03 3.24
C GLN A 321 -24.08 -27.52 3.49
N LEU A 322 -24.59 -26.74 2.53
CA LEU A 322 -24.66 -25.29 2.64
C LEU A 322 -25.67 -24.89 3.72
N ALA A 323 -26.85 -25.49 3.74
CA ALA A 323 -27.87 -25.25 4.76
C ALA A 323 -27.33 -25.56 6.17
N PHE A 324 -26.66 -26.70 6.34
CA PHE A 324 -26.03 -27.09 7.60
C PHE A 324 -24.99 -26.06 8.04
N ARG A 325 -24.14 -25.59 7.12
CA ARG A 325 -23.10 -24.60 7.42
C ARG A 325 -23.70 -23.23 7.75
N LEU A 326 -24.70 -22.75 6.98
CA LEU A 326 -25.43 -21.52 7.25
C LEU A 326 -26.05 -21.55 8.65
N ARG A 327 -26.70 -22.66 9.02
CA ARG A 327 -27.28 -22.85 10.35
C ARG A 327 -26.21 -22.77 11.45
N GLY A 328 -25.08 -23.46 11.29
CA GLY A 328 -23.99 -23.46 12.26
C GLY A 328 -23.38 -22.08 12.50
N GLU A 329 -23.17 -21.31 11.43
CA GLU A 329 -22.64 -19.95 11.53
C GLU A 329 -23.69 -18.94 12.02
N ALA A 330 -24.98 -19.16 11.74
CA ALA A 330 -26.06 -18.31 12.23
C ALA A 330 -26.18 -18.35 13.76
N ILE A 331 -25.85 -19.46 14.41
CA ILE A 331 -25.83 -19.57 15.88
C ILE A 331 -24.83 -18.58 16.51
N LYS A 332 -23.72 -18.29 15.83
CA LYS A 332 -22.67 -17.38 16.32
C LYS A 332 -23.08 -15.90 16.26
N LEU A 333 -24.12 -15.56 15.51
CA LEU A 333 -24.63 -14.18 15.42
C LEU A 333 -25.23 -13.67 16.75
N GLY A 334 -25.42 -14.55 17.74
CA GLY A 334 -25.86 -14.18 19.09
C GLY A 334 -24.79 -13.47 19.93
N LEU A 335 -23.54 -13.35 19.45
CA LEU A 335 -22.47 -12.65 20.17
C LEU A 335 -22.68 -11.13 20.13
N THR A 336 -22.49 -10.47 21.27
CA THR A 336 -22.46 -9.00 21.34
C THR A 336 -21.11 -8.51 20.81
N LEU A 337 -21.12 -8.06 19.57
CA LEU A 337 -19.98 -7.41 18.94
C LEU A 337 -20.21 -5.90 18.84
N GLU A 338 -19.16 -5.13 19.08
CA GLU A 338 -19.16 -3.67 18.91
C GLU A 338 -18.86 -3.29 17.44
N THR A 339 -18.95 -2.00 17.11
CA THR A 339 -18.68 -1.51 15.74
C THR A 339 -17.29 -0.90 15.58
N GLY A 340 -16.50 -0.89 16.66
CA GLY A 340 -15.17 -0.31 16.70
C GLY A 340 -15.19 1.22 16.83
N ALA A 341 -14.00 1.82 16.72
CA ALA A 341 -13.82 3.27 16.76
C ALA A 341 -12.49 3.68 16.12
N LEU A 342 -12.31 4.97 15.88
CA LEU A 342 -11.03 5.53 15.43
C LEU A 342 -9.90 5.23 16.43
N ARG A 343 -10.21 5.20 17.72
CA ARG A 343 -9.34 4.79 18.83
C ARG A 343 -10.10 3.76 19.64
N TYR A 344 -9.93 2.48 19.29
CA TYR A 344 -10.73 1.41 19.87
C TYR A 344 -9.98 0.73 21.01
N GLN A 345 -10.56 0.57 22.20
CA GLN A 345 -9.83 0.08 23.36
C GLN A 345 -9.17 -1.28 23.10
N ARG A 346 -7.85 -1.39 23.33
CA ARG A 346 -7.11 -2.62 23.12
C ARG A 346 -7.30 -3.54 24.32
N LYS A 347 -7.84 -4.74 24.05
CA LYS A 347 -7.71 -5.90 24.94
C LYS A 347 -6.60 -6.75 24.37
N LYS A 348 -5.47 -6.92 25.09
CA LYS A 348 -4.36 -7.75 24.60
C LYS A 348 -4.83 -9.20 24.48
N LEU A 349 -4.90 -9.68 23.24
CA LEU A 349 -5.00 -11.11 22.95
C LEU A 349 -3.56 -11.63 22.79
N PRO A 350 -3.22 -12.81 23.36
CA PRO A 350 -1.91 -13.39 23.15
C PRO A 350 -1.71 -13.72 21.67
N GLU A 351 -0.62 -13.23 21.09
CA GLU A 351 -0.20 -13.60 19.74
C GLU A 351 1.04 -14.48 19.79
N PRO A 352 1.13 -15.55 18.97
CA PRO A 352 2.36 -16.30 18.87
C PRO A 352 3.45 -15.39 18.30
N PRO A 353 4.65 -15.37 18.91
CA PRO A 353 5.74 -14.52 18.44
C PRO A 353 6.10 -14.90 17.00
N SER A 354 6.22 -13.88 16.16
CA SER A 354 6.66 -14.03 14.77
C SER A 354 7.28 -12.73 14.28
N ARG A 355 8.09 -12.79 13.23
CA ARG A 355 8.68 -11.60 12.59
C ARG A 355 7.63 -10.57 12.18
N PHE A 356 6.44 -11.01 11.78
CA PHE A 356 5.34 -10.12 11.43
C PHE A 356 4.79 -9.41 12.66
N VAL A 357 4.54 -10.15 13.74
CA VAL A 357 4.02 -9.60 15.01
C VAL A 357 5.01 -8.60 15.59
N ASP A 358 6.30 -8.93 15.62
CA ASP A 358 7.38 -8.03 16.08
C ASP A 358 7.49 -6.75 15.23
N TRP A 359 7.12 -6.84 13.96
CA TRP A 359 7.13 -5.71 13.04
C TRP A 359 5.92 -4.79 13.22
N VAL A 360 4.72 -5.36 13.39
CA VAL A 360 3.48 -4.55 13.44
C VAL A 360 3.15 -4.06 14.84
N GLN A 361 3.43 -4.83 15.89
CA GLN A 361 2.95 -4.49 17.23
C GLN A 361 3.75 -3.35 17.87
N ASP A 362 3.04 -2.52 18.64
CA ASP A 362 3.63 -1.58 19.59
C ASP A 362 2.95 -1.76 20.94
N ASP A 363 3.71 -2.21 21.95
CA ASP A 363 3.18 -2.49 23.29
C ASP A 363 2.80 -1.24 24.08
N ARG A 364 3.25 -0.06 23.64
CA ARG A 364 2.90 1.23 24.25
C ARG A 364 1.52 1.74 23.84
N LEU A 365 0.87 1.06 22.89
CA LEU A 365 -0.43 1.44 22.36
C LEU A 365 -1.56 0.70 23.08
N ASP A 366 -2.39 1.45 23.81
CA ASP A 366 -3.56 0.95 24.57
C ASP A 366 -4.85 0.92 23.74
N VAL A 367 -4.78 1.30 22.47
CA VAL A 367 -5.90 1.33 21.53
C VAL A 367 -5.54 0.69 20.20
N TRP A 368 -6.52 0.21 19.46
CA TRP A 368 -6.43 -0.08 18.04
C TRP A 368 -6.84 1.17 17.27
N LEU A 369 -5.88 1.76 16.55
CA LEU A 369 -6.12 2.93 15.71
C LEU A 369 -6.81 2.54 14.41
N ASN A 370 -7.79 3.33 13.97
CA ASN A 370 -8.54 3.16 12.72
C ASN A 370 -9.29 1.80 12.60
N HIS A 371 -9.65 1.16 13.71
CA HIS A 371 -10.39 -0.10 13.71
C HIS A 371 -11.88 0.14 13.92
N GLU A 372 -12.54 0.62 12.87
CA GLU A 372 -13.96 0.95 12.86
C GLU A 372 -14.65 0.36 11.62
N SER A 373 -15.78 -0.31 11.84
CA SER A 373 -16.62 -0.85 10.77
C SER A 373 -17.39 0.25 10.01
N ARG A 374 -17.80 -0.05 8.78
CA ARG A 374 -18.65 0.85 7.98
C ARG A 374 -20.12 0.41 7.98
N SER A 375 -20.97 1.34 7.58
CA SER A 375 -22.39 1.07 7.36
C SER A 375 -22.61 0.34 6.04
N HIS A 376 -23.58 -0.57 6.06
CA HIS A 376 -24.00 -1.38 4.92
C HIS A 376 -25.52 -1.45 4.82
N MET A 377 -26.01 -1.66 3.59
CA MET A 377 -27.41 -2.01 3.36
C MET A 377 -27.69 -3.40 3.92
N ALA A 378 -28.88 -3.62 4.47
CA ALA A 378 -29.29 -4.92 5.02
C ALA A 378 -29.10 -6.06 4.00
N SER A 379 -29.47 -5.82 2.74
CA SER A 379 -29.30 -6.78 1.65
C SER A 379 -27.84 -7.15 1.39
N ASP A 380 -26.87 -6.27 1.65
CA ASP A 380 -25.45 -6.59 1.51
C ASP A 380 -24.95 -7.45 2.67
N LEU A 381 -25.51 -7.29 3.87
CA LEU A 381 -25.16 -8.13 5.01
C LEU A 381 -25.48 -9.61 4.75
N GLY A 382 -26.61 -9.90 4.12
CA GLY A 382 -26.96 -11.26 3.68
C GLY A 382 -25.95 -11.82 2.67
N ARG A 383 -25.49 -10.99 1.73
CA ARG A 383 -24.44 -11.36 0.76
C ARG A 383 -23.10 -11.61 1.43
N TYR A 384 -22.73 -10.82 2.43
CA TYR A 384 -21.47 -10.97 3.15
C TYR A 384 -21.48 -12.22 4.02
N PHE A 385 -22.56 -12.44 4.77
CA PHE A 385 -22.77 -13.67 5.53
C PHE A 385 -22.65 -14.90 4.63
N TYR A 386 -23.38 -14.89 3.51
CA TYR A 386 -23.31 -15.96 2.52
C TYR A 386 -21.90 -16.16 1.95
N ALA A 387 -21.24 -15.10 1.51
CA ALA A 387 -19.92 -15.18 0.90
C ALA A 387 -18.87 -15.73 1.87
N ALA A 388 -18.93 -15.34 3.15
CA ALA A 388 -18.06 -15.88 4.18
C ALA A 388 -18.33 -17.37 4.45
N VAL A 389 -19.60 -17.76 4.58
CA VAL A 389 -20.00 -19.18 4.71
C VAL A 389 -19.54 -20.01 3.51
N PHE A 390 -19.72 -19.48 2.31
CA PHE A 390 -19.25 -20.10 1.07
C PHE A 390 -17.73 -20.28 1.08
N GLY A 391 -16.98 -19.26 1.51
CA GLY A 391 -15.52 -19.30 1.64
C GLY A 391 -15.04 -20.40 2.58
N LEU A 392 -15.70 -20.56 3.73
CA LEU A 392 -15.42 -21.63 4.69
C LEU A 392 -15.69 -23.03 4.12
N LEU A 393 -16.79 -23.19 3.38
CA LEU A 393 -17.18 -24.49 2.82
C LEU A 393 -16.31 -24.89 1.63
N ASN A 394 -16.01 -23.96 0.74
CA ASN A 394 -15.40 -24.24 -0.57
C ASN A 394 -13.91 -23.91 -0.65
N GLN A 395 -13.33 -23.28 0.38
CA GLN A 395 -11.93 -22.81 0.39
C GLN A 395 -11.61 -21.87 -0.79
N ARG A 396 -12.62 -21.17 -1.31
CA ARG A 396 -12.51 -20.17 -2.38
C ARG A 396 -13.60 -19.11 -2.23
N THR A 397 -13.36 -17.92 -2.76
CA THR A 397 -14.39 -16.88 -2.87
C THR A 397 -15.47 -17.28 -3.90
N PRO A 398 -16.75 -16.93 -3.70
CA PRO A 398 -17.77 -17.07 -4.74
C PRO A 398 -17.47 -16.15 -5.94
N LYS A 399 -17.82 -16.58 -7.14
CA LYS A 399 -17.62 -15.88 -8.42
C LYS A 399 -18.87 -15.97 -9.31
N GLY A 400 -19.41 -14.80 -9.66
CA GLY A 400 -20.52 -14.65 -10.58
C GLY A 400 -21.84 -15.16 -10.02
N HIS A 401 -22.91 -15.02 -10.81
CA HIS A 401 -24.27 -15.35 -10.38
C HIS A 401 -24.46 -16.85 -10.05
N LEU A 402 -23.70 -17.75 -10.68
CA LEU A 402 -23.81 -19.20 -10.45
C LEU A 402 -23.41 -19.61 -9.02
N ASP A 403 -22.45 -18.91 -8.42
CA ASP A 403 -22.04 -19.13 -7.02
C ASP A 403 -22.95 -18.41 -6.02
N PHE A 404 -24.01 -17.71 -6.46
CA PHE A 404 -25.03 -17.11 -5.60
C PHE A 404 -26.42 -17.65 -5.96
N PRO A 405 -26.66 -18.97 -5.78
CA PRO A 405 -27.89 -19.62 -6.21
C PRO A 405 -29.09 -19.29 -5.30
N LEU A 406 -28.87 -18.67 -4.14
CA LEU A 406 -29.93 -18.41 -3.17
C LEU A 406 -30.71 -17.13 -3.48
N THR A 407 -32.00 -17.18 -3.22
CA THR A 407 -32.96 -16.10 -3.43
C THR A 407 -32.59 -14.87 -2.60
N GLY A 408 -32.66 -13.67 -3.20
CA GLY A 408 -32.36 -12.40 -2.52
C GLY A 408 -30.88 -12.00 -2.48
N LEU A 409 -29.97 -12.86 -2.95
CA LEU A 409 -28.53 -12.53 -3.04
C LEU A 409 -28.15 -11.77 -4.31
N ALA A 410 -28.95 -11.85 -5.37
CA ALA A 410 -28.70 -11.08 -6.59
C ALA A 410 -28.74 -9.57 -6.29
N PRO A 411 -27.73 -8.78 -6.69
CA PRO A 411 -27.79 -7.32 -6.62
C PRO A 411 -28.71 -6.77 -7.71
N GLU A 412 -29.34 -5.62 -7.47
CA GLU A 412 -30.13 -4.89 -8.47
C GLU A 412 -29.23 -4.23 -9.52
N HIS A 413 -28.65 -5.04 -10.41
CA HIS A 413 -27.70 -4.58 -11.40
C HIS A 413 -27.89 -5.29 -12.74
N LYS A 414 -28.11 -4.52 -13.81
CA LYS A 414 -28.46 -5.02 -15.16
C LYS A 414 -27.45 -6.04 -15.74
N ASN A 415 -26.20 -6.00 -15.28
CA ASN A 415 -25.11 -6.83 -15.79
C ASN A 415 -24.77 -8.04 -14.90
N TRP A 416 -25.55 -8.36 -13.87
CA TRP A 416 -25.24 -9.45 -12.93
C TRP A 416 -25.01 -10.81 -13.60
N GLU A 417 -25.82 -11.14 -14.60
CA GLU A 417 -25.74 -12.41 -15.33
C GLU A 417 -24.79 -12.36 -16.53
N SER A 418 -24.28 -11.18 -16.88
CA SER A 418 -23.46 -10.98 -18.10
C SER A 418 -22.03 -11.51 -18.01
N GLY A 419 -21.60 -11.99 -16.84
CA GLY A 419 -20.21 -12.35 -16.57
C GLY A 419 -19.27 -11.15 -16.41
N LYS A 420 -19.77 -9.91 -16.46
CA LYS A 420 -19.00 -8.72 -16.07
C LYS A 420 -19.05 -8.57 -14.54
N PHE A 421 -17.91 -8.28 -13.90
CA PHE A 421 -17.77 -8.17 -12.43
C PHE A 421 -18.11 -9.47 -11.67
N ILE A 422 -17.63 -10.61 -12.18
CA ILE A 422 -17.82 -11.92 -11.51
C ILE A 422 -17.29 -11.93 -10.06
N ASP A 423 -16.34 -11.09 -9.73
CA ASP A 423 -15.65 -11.05 -8.45
C ASP A 423 -16.19 -9.98 -7.49
N ARG A 424 -17.38 -9.43 -7.76
CA ARG A 424 -17.98 -8.32 -7.01
C ARG A 424 -18.10 -8.57 -5.51
N PHE A 425 -18.50 -9.75 -5.08
CA PHE A 425 -18.59 -10.09 -3.65
C PHE A 425 -17.46 -11.03 -3.29
N ARG A 426 -16.36 -10.47 -2.80
CA ARG A 426 -15.14 -11.21 -2.53
C ARG A 426 -14.84 -11.26 -1.04
N VAL A 427 -14.95 -12.46 -0.50
CA VAL A 427 -14.48 -12.78 0.85
C VAL A 427 -12.97 -13.01 0.82
N GLN A 428 -12.25 -12.46 1.80
CA GLN A 428 -10.89 -12.89 2.06
C GLN A 428 -10.92 -14.28 2.71
N LEU A 429 -9.86 -15.07 2.56
CA LEU A 429 -9.83 -16.46 3.04
C LEU A 429 -8.86 -16.56 4.21
N HIS A 430 -9.30 -17.15 5.32
CA HIS A 430 -8.55 -17.29 6.58
C HIS A 430 -7.10 -17.79 6.36
N ASN A 431 -6.95 -18.86 5.58
CA ASN A 431 -5.70 -19.60 5.41
C ASN A 431 -4.87 -19.19 4.19
N LEU A 432 -5.22 -18.09 3.54
CA LEU A 432 -4.49 -17.59 2.37
C LEU A 432 -4.11 -16.12 2.58
N PRO A 433 -3.10 -15.60 1.86
CA PRO A 433 -2.88 -14.17 1.77
C PRO A 433 -4.14 -13.45 1.28
N SER A 434 -4.37 -12.22 1.72
CA SER A 434 -5.50 -11.45 1.20
C SER A 434 -5.31 -11.16 -0.28
N THR A 435 -6.40 -10.87 -0.99
CA THR A 435 -6.26 -10.25 -2.32
C THR A 435 -5.68 -8.84 -2.20
N THR A 436 -5.16 -8.30 -3.31
CA THR A 436 -4.56 -6.95 -3.35
C THR A 436 -5.51 -5.91 -2.76
N VAL A 437 -5.10 -5.24 -1.68
CA VAL A 437 -5.80 -4.10 -1.10
C VAL A 437 -5.66 -2.92 -2.06
N THR A 438 -6.76 -2.54 -2.71
CA THR A 438 -6.80 -1.42 -3.65
C THR A 438 -7.33 -0.17 -2.96
N SER A 439 -7.00 1.02 -3.46
CA SER A 439 -7.58 2.27 -2.95
C SER A 439 -9.09 2.37 -3.17
N HIS A 440 -9.64 1.57 -4.08
CA HIS A 440 -11.08 1.44 -4.31
C HIS A 440 -11.85 0.80 -3.15
N ILE A 441 -11.20 0.13 -2.18
CA ILE A 441 -11.86 -0.38 -0.96
C ILE A 441 -12.67 0.70 -0.23
N ALA A 442 -12.30 1.97 -0.39
CA ALA A 442 -13.04 3.13 0.09
C ALA A 442 -14.50 3.13 -0.40
N LYS A 443 -14.73 2.79 -1.66
CA LYS A 443 -16.06 2.72 -2.30
C LYS A 443 -16.59 1.29 -2.32
N ASP A 444 -15.75 0.36 -2.75
CA ASP A 444 -16.11 -1.01 -3.10
C ASP A 444 -15.71 -2.01 -2.01
N GLY A 445 -16.16 -1.76 -0.78
CA GLY A 445 -15.86 -2.64 0.37
C GLY A 445 -16.31 -4.09 0.19
N HIS A 446 -17.24 -4.35 -0.73
CA HIS A 446 -17.70 -5.71 -1.07
C HIS A 446 -16.64 -6.59 -1.75
N TYR A 447 -15.53 -6.04 -2.23
CA TYR A 447 -14.37 -6.84 -2.69
C TYR A 447 -13.47 -7.31 -1.54
N PHE A 448 -13.74 -6.85 -0.31
CA PHE A 448 -12.91 -7.08 0.87
C PHE A 448 -13.78 -7.48 2.06
N ILE A 449 -14.61 -8.51 1.87
CA ILE A 449 -15.48 -9.05 2.92
C ILE A 449 -14.62 -9.79 3.94
N HIS A 450 -14.89 -9.53 5.22
CA HIS A 450 -14.21 -10.17 6.34
C HIS A 450 -14.50 -11.70 6.34
N PRO A 451 -13.51 -12.56 6.63
CA PRO A 451 -13.66 -14.02 6.49
C PRO A 451 -14.61 -14.65 7.52
N ASP A 452 -14.76 -14.05 8.70
CA ASP A 452 -15.70 -14.49 9.74
C ASP A 452 -17.16 -14.11 9.40
N PRO A 453 -18.07 -15.09 9.19
CA PRO A 453 -19.46 -14.83 8.87
C PRO A 453 -20.20 -14.07 9.98
N SER A 454 -19.82 -14.25 11.25
CA SER A 454 -20.53 -13.63 12.37
C SER A 454 -20.36 -12.10 12.41
N GLN A 455 -19.35 -11.58 11.72
CA GLN A 455 -19.01 -10.15 11.69
C GLN A 455 -19.75 -9.39 10.59
N CYS A 456 -20.22 -10.07 9.54
CA CYS A 456 -21.00 -9.54 8.41
C CYS A 456 -20.55 -8.15 7.93
N ARG A 457 -19.27 -7.97 7.58
CA ARG A 457 -18.72 -6.65 7.23
C ARG A 457 -17.62 -6.74 6.19
N SER A 458 -17.26 -5.59 5.61
CA SER A 458 -15.96 -5.46 4.96
C SER A 458 -14.84 -5.31 6.00
N LEU A 459 -13.59 -5.49 5.56
CA LEU A 459 -12.42 -5.14 6.36
C LEU A 459 -12.48 -3.65 6.77
N THR A 460 -11.92 -3.37 7.94
CA THR A 460 -11.64 -2.05 8.52
C THR A 460 -10.34 -1.47 7.95
N VAL A 461 -10.10 -0.18 8.19
CA VAL A 461 -8.83 0.45 7.81
C VAL A 461 -7.64 -0.22 8.51
N ARG A 462 -7.75 -0.53 9.80
CA ARG A 462 -6.68 -1.23 10.56
C ARG A 462 -6.35 -2.62 9.99
N GLU A 463 -7.36 -3.41 9.63
CA GLU A 463 -7.13 -4.72 9.01
C GLU A 463 -6.44 -4.57 7.65
N ALA A 464 -6.91 -3.66 6.80
CA ALA A 464 -6.27 -3.36 5.53
C ALA A 464 -4.81 -2.86 5.73
N ALA A 465 -4.56 -2.06 6.76
CA ALA A 465 -3.23 -1.54 7.09
C ALA A 465 -2.29 -2.66 7.55
N ARG A 466 -2.75 -3.62 8.37
CA ARG A 466 -1.97 -4.80 8.74
C ARG A 466 -1.69 -5.72 7.56
N LEU A 467 -2.64 -5.87 6.64
CA LEU A 467 -2.41 -6.61 5.39
C LEU A 467 -1.37 -5.93 4.47
N GLN A 468 -1.23 -4.61 4.60
CA GLN A 468 -0.15 -3.81 4.03
C GLN A 468 1.07 -3.68 4.97
N THR A 469 1.13 -4.46 6.05
CA THR A 469 2.23 -4.50 7.02
C THR A 469 2.57 -3.15 7.66
N PHE A 470 1.61 -2.23 7.79
CA PHE A 470 1.84 -1.02 8.57
C PHE A 470 1.87 -1.34 10.08
N PRO A 471 2.77 -0.70 10.84
CA PRO A 471 2.74 -0.77 12.30
C PRO A 471 1.39 -0.34 12.90
N ASP A 472 1.04 -0.91 14.05
CA ASP A 472 -0.21 -0.66 14.77
C ASP A 472 -0.29 0.77 15.31
N ASN A 473 0.88 1.36 15.60
CA ASN A 473 0.98 2.77 16.00
C ASN A 473 0.88 3.74 14.81
N TYR A 474 0.75 3.28 13.57
CA TYR A 474 0.59 4.17 12.42
C TYR A 474 -0.83 4.75 12.39
N PHE A 475 -0.98 6.05 12.68
CA PHE A 475 -2.28 6.71 12.77
C PHE A 475 -2.69 7.42 11.47
N PHE A 476 -3.52 6.76 10.65
CA PHE A 476 -4.01 7.34 9.40
C PHE A 476 -5.00 8.48 9.64
N GLN A 477 -4.65 9.66 9.13
CA GLN A 477 -5.41 10.91 9.25
C GLN A 477 -6.43 11.07 8.11
N GLY A 478 -7.38 11.99 8.31
CA GLY A 478 -8.48 12.25 7.36
C GLY A 478 -9.71 11.40 7.62
N ASN A 479 -10.73 11.51 6.76
CA ASN A 479 -11.93 10.71 6.87
C ASN A 479 -11.70 9.25 6.44
N ARG A 480 -12.62 8.34 6.77
CA ARG A 480 -12.48 6.90 6.47
C ARG A 480 -12.19 6.60 5.00
N THR A 481 -12.82 7.31 4.06
CA THR A 481 -12.58 7.14 2.62
C THR A 481 -11.12 7.47 2.28
N GLN A 482 -10.61 8.60 2.78
CA GLN A 482 -9.22 9.03 2.62
C GLN A 482 -8.24 8.04 3.24
N GLN A 483 -8.55 7.52 4.43
CA GLN A 483 -7.70 6.51 5.10
C GLN A 483 -7.57 5.22 4.27
N TYR A 484 -8.68 4.73 3.68
CA TYR A 484 -8.64 3.59 2.78
C TYR A 484 -7.83 3.87 1.50
N HIS A 485 -7.96 5.07 0.91
CA HIS A 485 -7.16 5.46 -0.24
C HIS A 485 -5.67 5.44 0.07
N GLN A 486 -5.27 5.98 1.22
CA GLN A 486 -3.89 5.95 1.72
C GLN A 486 -3.36 4.50 1.81
N VAL A 487 -4.06 3.63 2.54
CA VAL A 487 -3.63 2.23 2.73
C VAL A 487 -3.57 1.47 1.40
N GLY A 488 -4.55 1.64 0.52
CA GLY A 488 -4.60 0.92 -0.77
C GLY A 488 -3.53 1.37 -1.78
N ASN A 489 -3.12 2.64 -1.74
CA ASN A 489 -2.08 3.18 -2.62
C ASN A 489 -0.65 2.87 -2.13
N ALA A 490 -0.48 2.58 -0.85
CA ALA A 490 0.85 2.35 -0.27
C ALA A 490 1.55 1.07 -0.79
N VAL A 491 2.88 1.06 -0.65
CA VAL A 491 3.72 -0.14 -0.69
C VAL A 491 3.73 -0.79 0.69
N PRO A 492 3.69 -2.13 0.82
CA PRO A 492 3.80 -2.78 2.11
C PRO A 492 5.10 -2.38 2.84
N ALA A 493 5.00 -1.85 4.05
CA ALA A 493 6.15 -1.29 4.76
C ALA A 493 7.23 -2.34 5.09
N LEU A 494 6.85 -3.58 5.41
CA LEU A 494 7.80 -4.67 5.64
C LEU A 494 8.53 -5.09 4.36
N LEU A 495 7.86 -5.05 3.20
CA LEU A 495 8.51 -5.31 1.92
C LEU A 495 9.53 -4.20 1.60
N ALA A 496 9.13 -2.93 1.80
CA ALA A 496 10.03 -1.80 1.66
C ALA A 496 11.26 -1.91 2.58
N ASN A 497 11.09 -2.42 3.79
CA ASN A 497 12.20 -2.70 4.72
C ASN A 497 13.17 -3.76 4.19
N GLN A 498 12.66 -4.82 3.55
CA GLN A 498 13.51 -5.83 2.90
C GLN A 498 14.28 -5.24 1.71
N ILE A 499 13.65 -4.37 0.93
CA ILE A 499 14.30 -3.64 -0.18
C ILE A 499 15.40 -2.73 0.36
N ALA A 500 15.18 -2.04 1.47
CA ALA A 500 16.19 -1.23 2.13
C ALA A 500 17.43 -2.05 2.53
N GLY A 501 17.26 -3.32 2.88
CA GLY A 501 18.36 -4.26 3.11
C GLY A 501 19.23 -4.51 1.89
N ILE A 502 18.61 -4.69 0.71
CA ILE A 502 19.36 -4.81 -0.56
C ILE A 502 20.09 -3.51 -0.87
N VAL A 503 19.42 -2.36 -0.73
CA VAL A 503 20.03 -1.04 -0.95
C VAL A 503 21.22 -0.82 -0.01
N SER A 504 21.08 -1.17 1.29
CA SER A 504 22.16 -1.11 2.27
C SER A 504 23.38 -1.91 1.82
N ALA A 505 23.16 -3.10 1.27
CA ALA A 505 24.24 -3.97 0.84
C ALA A 505 24.91 -3.48 -0.46
N VAL A 506 24.14 -2.95 -1.42
CA VAL A 506 24.68 -2.27 -2.62
C VAL A 506 25.60 -1.12 -2.21
N LEU A 507 25.13 -0.26 -1.30
CA LEU A 507 25.87 0.92 -0.86
C LEU A 507 27.10 0.57 0.00
N SER A 508 27.11 -0.60 0.63
CA SER A 508 28.25 -1.09 1.42
C SER A 508 29.39 -1.64 0.55
N GLN A 509 29.09 -2.22 -0.61
CA GLN A 509 30.10 -2.75 -1.55
C GLN A 509 31.05 -1.67 -2.09
N LYS A 510 30.58 -0.42 -2.12
CA LYS A 510 31.40 0.76 -2.45
C LYS A 510 32.67 0.88 -1.62
N ASN A 511 32.67 0.38 -0.38
CA ASN A 511 33.73 0.60 0.59
C ASN A 511 34.73 -0.56 0.69
N LYS A 512 34.61 -1.60 -0.16
CA LYS A 512 35.66 -2.62 -0.24
C LYS A 512 36.75 -2.14 -1.20
N PRO A 513 38.01 -1.97 -0.74
CA PRO A 513 39.11 -1.72 -1.67
C PRO A 513 39.16 -2.87 -2.69
N ILE A 514 39.28 -2.52 -3.96
CA ILE A 514 39.51 -3.49 -5.04
C ILE A 514 40.82 -4.20 -4.70
N GLU A 515 40.75 -5.49 -4.34
CA GLU A 515 41.96 -6.29 -4.23
C GLU A 515 42.63 -6.32 -5.61
N PRO A 516 43.90 -5.91 -5.73
CA PRO A 516 44.61 -6.02 -6.99
C PRO A 516 44.72 -7.51 -7.36
N VAL A 517 44.25 -7.82 -8.57
CA VAL A 517 44.33 -9.14 -9.21
C VAL A 517 45.78 -9.61 -9.34
#